data_AF-A0AA37XN54-F1
#
_entry.id   AF-A0AA37XN54-F1
#
_cell.length_a   1.000
_cell.length_b   1.000
_cell.length_c   1.000
_cell.angle_alpha   90.00
_cell.angle_beta   90.00
_cell.angle_gamma   90.00
#
_symmetry.space_group_name_H-M   'P 1'
#
loop_
_entity.id
_entity.type
_entity.pdbx_description
1 polymer ?
#
loop_
_entity_poly.entity_id
_entity_poly.type
_entity_poly.pdbx_seq_one_letter_code
_entity_poly.pdbx_strand_id
1 'polypeptide(L)'
;MLDREVTVDQINEVMKAAANDSYGYTEDEIVSSDVVGVTHGSVFDATLTEVLDANGGQLVKTVAWYDNEYGFVSNLVRLTEYVSRLNK
;
A
#
# COMPACT_ATOMS: atom_id res chain seq x y z
N MET A 1 16.30 5.65 -6.37
CA MET A 1 16.68 6.54 -5.26
C MET A 1 15.61 7.60 -5.17
N LEU A 2 15.21 8.00 -3.96
CA LEU A 2 14.31 9.15 -3.81
C LEU A 2 15.10 10.43 -4.06
N ASP A 3 14.46 11.46 -4.62
CA ASP A 3 15.11 12.74 -4.96
C ASP A 3 15.39 13.64 -3.75
N ARG A 4 14.93 13.22 -2.56
CA ARG A 4 15.12 13.91 -1.30
C ARG A 4 15.33 12.91 -0.18
N GLU A 5 16.00 13.36 0.87
CA GLU A 5 16.07 12.63 2.12
C GLU A 5 14.70 12.61 2.80
N VAL A 6 14.39 11.49 3.43
CA VAL A 6 13.11 11.22 4.09
C VAL A 6 13.34 10.46 5.40
N THR A 7 12.33 10.48 6.24
CA THR A 7 12.24 9.70 7.48
C THR A 7 11.12 8.66 7.36
N VAL A 8 11.16 7.64 8.22
CA VAL A 8 10.09 6.62 8.33
C VAL A 8 8.73 7.30 8.53
N ASP A 9 8.64 8.25 9.45
CA ASP A 9 7.39 8.98 9.73
C ASP A 9 6.87 9.74 8.51
N GLN A 10 7.75 10.42 7.77
CA GLN A 10 7.34 11.13 6.55
C GLN A 10 6.80 10.20 5.47
N ILE A 11 7.39 9.02 5.31
CA ILE A 11 6.89 8.00 4.37
C ILE A 11 5.53 7.51 4.85
N ASN A 12 5.44 7.09 6.11
CA ASN A 12 4.23 6.53 6.69
C ASN A 12 3.06 7.51 6.64
N GLU A 13 3.27 8.80 6.94
CA GLU A 13 2.23 9.83 6.84
C GLU A 13 1.76 10.05 5.40
N VAL A 14 2.67 10.04 4.42
CA VAL A 14 2.29 10.18 3.01
C VAL A 14 1.48 8.97 2.54
N MET A 15 1.87 7.76 2.95
CA MET A 15 1.15 6.53 2.59
C MET A 15 -0.23 6.47 3.27
N LYS A 16 -0.33 6.90 4.54
CA LYS A 16 -1.59 7.03 5.28
C LYS A 16 -2.54 8.00 4.60
N ALA A 17 -2.04 9.16 4.17
CA ALA A 17 -2.82 10.17 3.47
C ALA A 17 -3.30 9.71 2.08
N ALA A 18 -2.62 8.74 1.46
CA ALA A 18 -3.01 8.16 0.17
C ALA A 18 -4.08 7.06 0.28
N ALA A 19 -4.45 6.65 1.50
CA ALA A 19 -5.41 5.59 1.75
C ALA A 19 -6.78 5.87 1.10
N ASN A 20 -7.37 4.82 0.53
CA ASN A 20 -8.66 4.84 -0.16
C ASN A 20 -9.19 3.40 -0.29
N ASP A 21 -10.34 3.21 -0.94
CA ASP A 21 -10.98 1.90 -1.09
C ASP A 21 -10.10 0.80 -1.72
N SER A 22 -9.12 1.19 -2.55
CA SER A 22 -8.16 0.26 -3.18
C SER A 22 -6.84 0.15 -2.42
N TYR A 23 -6.54 1.08 -1.52
CA TYR A 23 -5.27 1.19 -0.82
C TYR A 23 -5.49 1.35 0.69
N GLY A 24 -5.29 0.27 1.43
CA GLY A 24 -5.37 0.24 2.89
C GLY A 24 -4.05 0.67 3.54
N TYR A 25 -4.13 1.06 4.81
CA TYR A 25 -2.99 1.42 5.64
C TYR A 25 -3.16 0.78 7.01
N THR A 26 -2.12 0.14 7.53
CA THR A 26 -2.11 -0.47 8.87
C THR A 26 -0.86 -0.09 9.65
N GLU A 27 -1.05 0.08 10.96
CA GLU A 27 0.01 0.18 11.98
C GLU A 27 0.02 -1.06 12.89
N ASP A 28 -0.86 -2.04 12.63
CA ASP A 28 -0.93 -3.31 13.36
C ASP A 28 0.10 -4.32 12.82
N GLU A 29 0.74 -5.06 13.71
CA GLU A 29 1.70 -6.15 13.39
C GLU A 29 0.97 -7.39 12.85
N ILE A 30 0.46 -7.29 11.62
CA ILE A 30 -0.32 -8.36 10.97
C ILE A 30 0.57 -9.40 10.28
N VAL A 31 -0.03 -10.55 9.95
CA VAL A 31 0.57 -11.58 9.11
C VAL A 31 -0.33 -11.89 7.90
N SER A 32 0.12 -12.80 7.03
CA SER A 32 -0.56 -13.09 5.76
C SER A 32 -2.01 -13.57 5.92
N SER A 33 -2.35 -14.30 6.99
CA SER A 33 -3.72 -14.78 7.20
C SER A 33 -4.71 -13.66 7.47
N ASP A 34 -4.25 -12.53 8.01
CA ASP A 34 -5.12 -11.41 8.40
C ASP A 34 -5.60 -10.61 7.17
N VAL A 35 -4.91 -10.74 6.04
CA VAL A 35 -5.29 -10.06 4.79
C VAL A 35 -6.17 -10.89 3.86
N VAL A 36 -6.40 -12.18 4.18
CA VAL A 36 -7.27 -13.05 3.38
C VAL A 36 -8.70 -12.50 3.39
N GLY A 37 -9.26 -12.27 2.20
CA GLY A 37 -10.61 -11.71 2.02
C GLY A 37 -10.68 -10.19 2.14
N VAL A 38 -9.57 -9.49 2.37
CA VAL A 38 -9.56 -8.02 2.38
C VAL A 38 -9.86 -7.47 0.98
N THR A 39 -10.71 -6.44 0.90
CA THR A 39 -11.13 -5.83 -0.37
C THR A 39 -10.18 -4.76 -0.90
N HIS A 40 -9.22 -4.30 -0.09
CA HIS A 40 -8.15 -3.44 -0.58
C HIS A 40 -7.25 -4.23 -1.53
N GLY A 41 -6.85 -3.62 -2.65
CA GLY A 41 -5.91 -4.26 -3.58
C GLY A 41 -4.46 -4.24 -3.09
N SER A 42 -4.17 -3.41 -2.09
CA SER A 42 -2.90 -3.33 -1.38
C SER A 42 -3.14 -2.75 0.01
N VAL A 43 -2.48 -3.28 1.02
CA VAL A 43 -2.51 -2.79 2.40
C VAL A 43 -1.08 -2.47 2.81
N PHE A 44 -0.76 -1.18 2.92
CA PHE A 44 0.56 -0.74 3.36
C PHE A 44 0.76 -1.05 4.84
N ASP A 45 1.92 -1.63 5.14
CA ASP A 45 2.32 -1.98 6.51
C ASP A 45 3.38 -1.00 7.00
N ALA A 46 2.94 -0.06 7.83
CA ALA A 46 3.79 1.00 8.36
C ALA A 46 4.87 0.48 9.33
N THR A 47 4.67 -0.72 9.89
CA THR A 47 5.60 -1.37 10.82
C THR A 47 6.86 -1.88 10.13
N LEU A 48 6.81 -2.05 8.81
CA LEU A 48 7.89 -2.62 7.98
C LEU A 48 8.65 -1.58 7.15
N THR A 49 8.38 -0.29 7.37
CA THR A 49 9.09 0.82 6.71
C THR A 49 10.49 0.98 7.30
N GLU A 50 11.51 0.97 6.44
CA GLU A 50 12.91 1.16 6.83
C GLU A 50 13.56 2.25 5.94
N VAL A 51 14.37 3.09 6.57
CA VAL A 51 15.25 4.06 5.89
C VAL A 51 16.67 3.83 6.38
N LEU A 52 17.57 3.51 5.45
CA LEU A 52 18.97 3.19 5.72
C LEU A 52 19.87 4.18 4.99
N ASP A 53 20.76 4.83 5.71
CA ASP A 53 21.82 5.64 5.10
C ASP A 53 22.92 4.72 4.56
N ALA A 54 23.15 4.74 3.24
CA ALA A 54 24.13 3.91 2.58
C ALA A 54 24.72 4.60 1.34
N ASN A 55 26.04 4.51 1.16
CA ASN A 55 26.77 4.97 -0.03
C ASN A 55 26.51 6.43 -0.42
N GLY A 56 26.36 7.32 0.57
CA GLY A 56 26.13 8.75 0.32
C GLY A 56 24.70 9.12 -0.08
N GLY A 57 23.73 8.23 0.18
CA GLY A 57 22.30 8.50 0.04
C GLY A 57 21.46 7.59 0.92
N GLN A 58 20.16 7.54 0.67
CA GLN A 58 19.21 6.69 1.42
C GLN A 58 18.68 5.53 0.57
N LEU A 59 18.68 4.34 1.17
CA LEU A 59 17.90 3.21 0.73
C LEU A 59 16.61 3.16 1.55
N VAL A 60 15.47 3.24 0.87
CA VAL A 60 14.15 3.19 1.49
C VAL A 60 13.47 1.87 1.11
N LYS A 61 12.97 1.16 2.12
CA LYS A 61 12.19 -0.06 1.97
C LYS A 61 10.80 0.17 2.55
N THR A 62 9.80 -0.25 1.79
CA THR A 62 8.39 -0.27 2.20
C THR A 62 7.79 -1.62 1.85
N VAL A 63 6.79 -2.06 2.62
CA VAL A 63 6.11 -3.34 2.39
C VAL A 63 4.61 -3.11 2.34
N ALA A 64 3.94 -3.85 1.47
CA ALA A 64 2.49 -3.89 1.44
C ALA A 64 2.02 -5.33 1.26
N TRP A 65 0.98 -5.68 2.00
CA TRP A 65 0.26 -6.93 1.87
C TRP A 65 -0.79 -6.83 0.77
N TYR A 66 -1.16 -7.98 0.21
CA TYR A 66 -2.36 -8.10 -0.61
C TYR A 66 -2.81 -9.55 -0.62
N ASP A 67 -4.11 -9.76 -0.60
CA ASP A 67 -4.68 -11.04 -1.00
C ASP A 67 -4.63 -11.12 -2.54
N ASN A 68 -3.83 -12.05 -3.05
CA ASN A 68 -3.66 -12.26 -4.49
C ASN A 68 -4.94 -12.73 -5.19
N GLU A 69 -5.93 -13.22 -4.44
CA GLU A 69 -7.26 -13.57 -4.92
C GLU A 69 -8.22 -12.39 -4.71
N TYR A 70 -8.60 -12.11 -3.46
CA TYR A 70 -9.73 -11.22 -3.17
C TYR A 70 -9.41 -9.73 -3.38
N GLY A 71 -8.18 -9.31 -3.05
CA GLY A 71 -7.72 -7.93 -3.26
C GLY A 71 -7.62 -7.60 -4.75
N PHE A 72 -7.08 -8.54 -5.55
CA PHE A 72 -7.03 -8.41 -7.01
C PHE A 72 -8.44 -8.34 -7.63
N VAL A 73 -9.33 -9.28 -7.27
CA VAL A 73 -10.70 -9.33 -7.81
C VAL A 73 -11.49 -8.08 -7.43
N SER A 74 -11.32 -7.57 -6.21
CA SER A 74 -12.00 -6.34 -5.78
C SER A 74 -11.65 -5.13 -6.66
N ASN A 75 -10.36 -4.95 -6.99
CA ASN A 75 -9.94 -3.90 -7.92
C ASN A 75 -10.42 -4.14 -9.35
N LEU A 76 -10.46 -5.39 -9.81
CA LEU A 76 -11.03 -5.73 -11.13
C LEU A 76 -12.51 -5.36 -11.22
N VAL A 77 -13.29 -5.62 -10.16
CA VAL A 77 -14.71 -5.24 -10.10
C VAL A 77 -14.86 -3.72 -10.11
N ARG A 78 -14.08 -2.98 -9.30
CA ARG A 78 -14.08 -1.50 -9.30
C ARG A 78 -13.81 -0.92 -10.69
N LEU A 79 -12.81 -1.46 -11.40
CA LEU A 79 -12.51 -1.06 -12.77
C LEU A 79 -13.68 -1.35 -13.71
N THR A 80 -14.27 -2.55 -13.61
CA THR A 80 -15.40 -2.97 -14.44
C THR A 80 -16.60 -2.05 -14.24
N GLU A 81 -16.92 -1.71 -12.99
CA GLU A 81 -17.98 -0.74 -12.68
C GLU A 81 -17.69 0.65 -13.26
N TYR A 82 -16.46 1.13 -13.11
CA TYR A 82 -16.05 2.43 -13.65
C TYR A 82 -16.20 2.48 -15.17
N VAL A 83 -15.70 1.46 -15.89
CA VAL A 83 -15.84 1.34 -17.35
C VAL A 83 -17.31 1.25 -17.77
N SER A 84 -18.13 0.49 -17.02
CA SER A 84 -19.57 0.40 -17.29
C SER A 84 -20.29 1.75 -17.18
N ARG A 85 -19.89 2.60 -16.23
CA ARG A 85 -20.45 3.95 -16.07
C ARG A 85 -20.02 4.92 -17.17
N LEU A 86 -18.82 4.75 -17.73
CA LEU A 86 -18.31 5.60 -18.82
C LEU A 86 -18.91 5.27 -20.20
N ASN A 87 -19.39 4.03 -20.39
CA ASN A 87 -19.99 3.56 -21.65
C ASN A 87 -21.51 3.77 -21.72
N LYS A 88 -22.07 4.66 -20.89
CA LYS A 88 -23.44 5.14 -20.95
C LYS A 88 -23.46 6.60 -21.40
#